data_AF-A0A2D6ZXQ8-F1
#
_entry.id   AF-A0A2D6ZXQ8-F1
#
_cell.length_a   1.000
_cell.length_b   1.000
_cell.length_c   1.000
_cell.angle_alpha   90.00
_cell.angle_beta   90.00
_cell.angle_gamma   90.00
#
_symmetry.space_group_name_H-M   'P 1'
#
loop_
_entity.id
_entity.type
_entity.pdbx_description
1 polymer ?
#
loop_
_entity_poly.entity_id
_entity_poly.type
_entity_poly.pdbx_seq_one_letter_code
_entity_poly.pdbx_strand_id
1 'polypeptide(L)'
;MDLEAVFKKQIELNERINPTLYKDIQNDPELRRKWFLNFELALKQESAEAIDSLNWKWWKKDDDDWDNVKVELVDMLHFWVSMCTMAGMDAKEVFELYAKKNKLNFKRQDEGYKEGTYEKVKDGVEDNQIHVLNK
;
A
#
# COMPACT_ATOMS: atom_id res chain seq x y z
N MET A 1 -18.96 -1.27 -5.18
CA MET A 1 -17.91 -2.26 -4.90
C MET A 1 -17.22 -1.81 -3.63
N ASP A 2 -17.04 -2.69 -2.67
CA ASP A 2 -16.31 -2.42 -1.42
C ASP A 2 -14.87 -2.98 -1.51
N LEU A 3 -14.09 -2.81 -0.44
CA LEU A 3 -12.71 -3.28 -0.38
C LEU A 3 -12.61 -4.81 -0.47
N GLU A 4 -13.57 -5.55 0.08
CA GLU A 4 -13.63 -7.01 -0.04
C GLU A 4 -13.78 -7.44 -1.50
N ALA A 5 -14.67 -6.78 -2.24
CA ALA A 5 -14.87 -7.04 -3.66
C ALA A 5 -13.65 -6.62 -4.50
N VAL A 6 -12.91 -5.57 -4.12
CA VAL A 6 -11.63 -5.21 -4.75
C VAL A 6 -10.59 -6.32 -4.55
N PHE A 7 -10.39 -6.80 -3.32
CA PHE A 7 -9.48 -7.90 -3.02
C PHE A 7 -9.83 -9.16 -3.80
N LYS A 8 -11.12 -9.53 -3.82
CA LYS A 8 -11.60 -10.68 -4.57
C LYS A 8 -11.26 -10.58 -6.06
N LYS A 9 -11.56 -9.43 -6.69
CA LYS A 9 -11.25 -9.21 -8.11
C LYS A 9 -9.75 -9.23 -8.40
N GLN A 10 -8.94 -8.67 -7.50
CA GLN A 10 -7.49 -8.68 -7.67
C GLN A 10 -6.93 -10.10 -7.58
N ILE A 11 -7.42 -10.92 -6.64
CA ILE A 11 -7.03 -12.33 -6.52
C ILE A 11 -7.43 -13.10 -7.77
N GLU A 12 -8.67 -12.95 -8.24
CA GLU A 12 -9.16 -13.57 -9.49
C GLU A 12 -8.28 -13.19 -10.70
N LEU A 13 -7.89 -11.91 -10.81
CA LEU A 13 -6.99 -11.44 -11.88
C LEU A 13 -5.58 -12.02 -11.75
N ASN A 14 -5.02 -12.04 -10.54
CA ASN A 14 -3.69 -12.58 -10.30
C ASN A 14 -3.64 -14.09 -10.60
N GLU A 15 -4.67 -14.86 -10.23
CA GLU A 15 -4.79 -16.28 -10.58
C GLU A 15 -4.99 -16.49 -12.07
N ARG A 16 -5.72 -15.58 -12.73
CA ARG A 16 -5.88 -15.62 -14.19
C ARG A 16 -4.54 -15.46 -14.92
N ILE A 17 -3.65 -14.61 -14.41
CA ILE A 17 -2.31 -14.36 -14.96
C ILE A 17 -1.34 -15.47 -14.57
N ASN A 18 -1.34 -15.88 -13.31
CA ASN A 18 -0.49 -16.92 -12.76
C ASN A 18 -1.32 -17.88 -11.87
N PRO A 19 -1.84 -18.99 -12.45
CA PRO A 19 -2.75 -19.91 -11.76
C PRO A 19 -2.19 -20.59 -10.52
N THR A 20 -0.85 -20.64 -10.37
CA THR A 20 -0.21 -21.29 -9.21
C THR A 20 0.28 -20.29 -8.17
N LEU A 21 0.17 -18.97 -8.41
CA LEU A 21 0.75 -17.92 -7.57
C LEU A 21 0.49 -18.16 -6.07
N TYR A 22 -0.78 -18.22 -5.67
CA TYR A 22 -1.15 -18.31 -4.26
C TYR A 22 -0.79 -19.67 -3.64
N LYS A 23 -0.80 -20.74 -4.44
CA LYS A 23 -0.34 -22.06 -3.99
C LYS A 23 1.17 -22.08 -3.76
N ASP A 24 1.94 -21.47 -4.65
CA ASP A 24 3.40 -21.54 -4.60
C ASP A 24 3.95 -20.69 -3.44
N ILE A 25 3.43 -19.47 -3.23
CA ILE A 25 3.87 -18.59 -2.13
C ILE A 25 3.51 -19.13 -0.74
N GLN A 26 2.49 -20.00 -0.63
CA GLN A 26 2.13 -20.66 0.63
C GLN A 26 3.19 -21.69 1.05
N ASN A 27 3.85 -22.32 0.07
CA ASN A 27 4.82 -23.39 0.30
C ASN A 27 6.27 -22.89 0.25
N ASP A 28 6.51 -21.72 -0.34
CA ASP A 28 7.85 -21.16 -0.54
C ASP A 28 7.94 -19.68 -0.08
N PRO A 29 8.52 -19.41 1.10
CA PRO A 29 8.75 -18.06 1.59
C PRO A 29 9.67 -17.20 0.70
N GLU A 30 10.60 -17.83 -0.03
CA GLU A 30 11.51 -17.14 -0.93
C GLU A 30 10.74 -16.62 -2.15
N LEU A 31 9.83 -17.45 -2.67
CA LEU A 31 8.95 -17.07 -3.77
C LEU A 31 7.93 -16.00 -3.34
N ARG A 32 7.39 -16.11 -2.11
CA ARG A 32 6.53 -15.08 -1.53
C ARG A 32 7.24 -13.72 -1.47
N ARG A 33 8.50 -13.71 -1.00
CA ARG A 33 9.34 -12.50 -0.99
C ARG A 33 9.60 -11.98 -2.40
N LYS A 34 9.94 -12.86 -3.34
CA LYS A 34 10.16 -12.49 -4.76
C LYS A 34 8.94 -11.79 -5.35
N TRP A 35 7.73 -12.32 -5.14
CA TRP A 35 6.51 -11.71 -5.66
C TRP A 35 6.15 -10.40 -4.98
N PHE A 36 6.37 -10.28 -3.67
CA PHE A 36 6.25 -8.98 -3.00
C PHE A 36 7.14 -7.93 -3.66
N LEU A 37 8.41 -8.26 -3.93
CA LEU A 37 9.36 -7.35 -4.59
C LEU A 37 8.97 -7.02 -6.03
N ASN A 38 8.40 -7.99 -6.77
CA ASN A 38 7.91 -7.75 -8.12
C ASN A 38 6.72 -6.78 -8.15
N PHE A 39 5.74 -6.95 -7.25
CA PHE A 39 4.59 -6.03 -7.18
C PHE A 39 5.00 -4.64 -6.70
N GLU A 40 5.95 -4.55 -5.76
CA GLU A 40 6.53 -3.27 -5.34
C GLU A 40 7.29 -2.56 -6.47
N LEU A 41 7.98 -3.31 -7.34
CA LEU A 41 8.62 -2.75 -8.53
C LEU A 41 7.58 -2.24 -9.53
N ALA A 42 6.51 -3.01 -9.77
CA ALA A 42 5.42 -2.60 -10.65
C ALA A 42 4.74 -1.32 -10.15
N LEU A 43 4.39 -1.26 -8.86
CA LEU A 43 3.82 -0.04 -8.24
C LEU A 43 4.72 1.20 -8.44
N LYS A 44 6.04 1.03 -8.38
CA LYS A 44 7.00 2.12 -8.67
C LYS A 44 7.01 2.54 -10.13
N GLN A 45 6.79 1.61 -11.06
CA GLN A 45 6.66 1.96 -12.48
C GLN A 45 5.38 2.78 -12.69
N GLU A 46 4.22 2.36 -12.17
CA GLU A 46 2.97 3.13 -12.29
C GLU A 46 3.08 4.51 -11.63
N SER A 47 3.79 4.62 -10.51
CA SER A 47 4.08 5.93 -9.91
C SER A 47 4.93 6.82 -10.81
N ALA A 48 5.83 6.25 -11.63
CA ALA A 48 6.60 7.01 -12.60
C ALA A 48 5.73 7.44 -13.80
N GLU A 49 4.80 6.59 -14.26
CA GLU A 49 3.81 6.91 -15.29
C GLU A 49 2.88 8.06 -14.85
N ALA A 50 2.47 8.05 -13.57
CA ALA A 50 1.69 9.15 -12.99
C ALA A 50 2.48 10.47 -12.97
N ILE A 51 3.79 10.42 -12.69
CA ILE A 51 4.66 11.61 -12.75
C ILE A 51 4.80 12.10 -14.18
N ASP A 52 5.00 11.20 -15.15
CA ASP A 52 5.15 11.56 -16.56
C ASP A 52 3.86 12.13 -17.19
N SER A 53 2.72 11.94 -16.54
CA SER A 53 1.44 12.59 -16.87
C SER A 53 1.38 14.06 -16.44
N LEU A 54 2.33 14.53 -15.62
CA LEU A 54 2.39 15.91 -15.14
C LEU A 54 3.56 16.66 -15.78
N ASN A 55 3.43 17.98 -15.87
CA ASN A 55 4.46 18.85 -16.44
C ASN A 55 5.65 19.08 -15.48
N TRP A 56 6.44 18.02 -15.23
CA TRP A 56 7.59 18.06 -14.32
C TRP A 56 8.92 18.44 -15.01
N LYS A 57 9.02 18.25 -16.33
CA LYS A 57 10.24 18.48 -17.11
C LYS A 57 10.50 19.97 -17.25
N TRP A 58 11.36 20.55 -16.44
CA TRP A 58 11.63 22.00 -16.44
C TRP A 58 12.19 22.58 -17.76
N TRP A 59 12.59 21.73 -18.71
CA TRP A 59 13.08 22.12 -20.04
C TRP A 59 12.03 21.97 -21.16
N LYS A 60 10.82 21.49 -20.86
CA LYS A 60 9.71 21.36 -21.80
C LYS A 60 8.43 21.89 -21.13
N LYS A 61 7.48 22.41 -21.90
CA LYS A 61 6.18 22.81 -21.34
C LYS A 61 5.07 22.08 -22.10
N ASP A 62 4.34 21.24 -21.38
CA ASP A 62 3.11 20.58 -21.82
C ASP A 62 1.98 20.86 -20.81
N ASP A 63 0.76 20.40 -21.11
CA ASP A 63 -0.36 20.42 -20.17
C ASP A 63 -0.36 19.15 -19.30
N ASP A 64 -0.94 19.23 -18.10
CA ASP A 64 -1.10 18.08 -17.21
C ASP A 64 -2.24 17.16 -17.70
N ASP A 65 -2.01 15.85 -17.71
CA ASP A 65 -3.04 14.83 -17.94
C ASP A 65 -3.53 14.23 -16.62
N TRP A 66 -4.45 14.94 -15.97
CA TRP A 66 -5.05 14.51 -14.71
C TRP A 66 -5.97 13.29 -14.85
N ASP A 67 -6.44 12.98 -16.07
CA ASP A 67 -7.24 11.78 -16.28
C ASP A 67 -6.33 10.55 -16.34
N ASN A 68 -5.16 10.65 -16.97
CA ASN A 68 -4.16 9.58 -16.90
C ASN A 68 -3.65 9.38 -15.47
N VAL A 69 -3.36 10.46 -14.71
CA VAL A 69 -2.99 10.34 -13.28
C VAL A 69 -4.01 9.50 -12.49
N LYS A 70 -5.31 9.65 -12.74
CA LYS A 70 -6.33 8.84 -12.05
C LYS A 70 -6.26 7.36 -12.44
N VAL A 71 -5.95 7.05 -13.70
CA VAL A 71 -5.74 5.68 -14.18
C VAL A 71 -4.52 5.07 -13.49
N GLU A 72 -3.39 5.77 -13.48
CA GLU A 72 -2.16 5.26 -12.84
C GLU A 72 -2.33 5.05 -11.33
N LEU A 73 -3.14 5.90 -10.66
CA LEU A 73 -3.49 5.68 -9.25
C LEU A 73 -4.30 4.38 -9.03
N VAL A 74 -5.12 3.99 -10.00
CA VAL A 74 -5.86 2.71 -9.97
C VAL A 74 -4.92 1.54 -10.29
N ASP A 75 -3.93 1.71 -11.17
CA ASP A 75 -2.93 0.67 -11.43
C ASP A 75 -2.02 0.46 -10.21
N MET A 76 -1.62 1.53 -9.52
CA MET A 76 -1.00 1.46 -8.20
C MET A 76 -1.88 0.70 -7.18
N LEU A 77 -3.20 0.88 -7.20
CA LEU A 77 -4.11 0.14 -6.32
C LEU A 77 -4.07 -1.37 -6.59
N HIS A 78 -3.99 -1.82 -7.85
CA HIS A 78 -3.89 -3.25 -8.20
C HIS A 78 -2.63 -3.87 -7.59
N PHE A 79 -1.50 -3.19 -7.71
CA PHE A 79 -0.24 -3.68 -7.15
C PHE A 79 -0.19 -3.59 -5.63
N TRP A 80 -0.76 -2.53 -5.05
CA TRP A 80 -0.86 -2.39 -3.59
C TRP A 80 -1.71 -3.51 -2.96
N VAL A 81 -2.88 -3.81 -3.54
CA VAL A 81 -3.72 -4.94 -3.08
C VAL A 81 -2.96 -6.26 -3.24
N SER A 82 -2.27 -6.45 -4.36
CA SER A 82 -1.45 -7.65 -4.58
C SER A 82 -0.35 -7.79 -3.51
N MET A 83 0.32 -6.69 -3.13
CA MET A 83 1.28 -6.67 -2.03
C MET A 83 0.64 -7.02 -0.68
N CYS A 84 -0.57 -6.52 -0.38
CA CYS A 84 -1.31 -6.91 0.82
C CYS A 84 -1.53 -8.42 0.86
N THR A 85 -1.91 -9.04 -0.27
CA THR A 85 -2.06 -10.51 -0.32
C THR A 85 -0.73 -11.24 -0.09
N MET A 86 0.39 -10.71 -0.61
CA MET A 86 1.73 -11.25 -0.29
C MET A 86 2.10 -11.03 1.18
N ALA A 87 1.64 -9.96 1.83
CA ALA A 87 1.81 -9.75 3.26
C ALA A 87 0.90 -10.66 4.12
N GLY A 88 -0.04 -11.36 3.50
CA GLY A 88 -1.00 -12.25 4.18
C GLY A 88 -2.19 -11.50 4.75
N MET A 89 -2.43 -10.28 4.28
CA MET A 89 -3.52 -9.43 4.72
C MET A 89 -4.75 -9.64 3.83
N ASP A 90 -5.92 -9.66 4.45
CA ASP A 90 -7.19 -9.53 3.76
C ASP A 90 -7.74 -8.09 3.85
N ALA A 91 -8.86 -7.84 3.17
CA ALA A 91 -9.51 -6.53 3.16
C ALA A 91 -9.93 -6.07 4.58
N LYS A 92 -10.31 -7.00 5.44
CA LYS A 92 -10.75 -6.70 6.80
C LYS A 92 -9.56 -6.27 7.66
N GLU A 93 -8.46 -7.00 7.62
CA GLU A 93 -7.23 -6.66 8.35
C GLU A 93 -6.68 -5.31 7.88
N VAL A 94 -6.68 -5.04 6.57
CA VAL A 94 -6.36 -3.71 6.02
C VAL A 94 -7.21 -2.62 6.67
N PHE A 95 -8.52 -2.79 6.70
CA PHE A 95 -9.45 -1.80 7.24
C PHE A 95 -9.21 -1.58 8.74
N GLU A 96 -9.02 -2.65 9.50
CA GLU A 96 -8.75 -2.58 10.94
C GLU A 96 -7.43 -1.88 11.26
N LEU A 97 -6.35 -2.22 10.55
CA LEU A 97 -5.05 -1.58 10.73
C LEU A 97 -5.08 -0.11 10.32
N TYR A 98 -5.79 0.21 9.23
CA TYR A 98 -6.02 1.60 8.83
C TYR A 98 -6.74 2.38 9.92
N ALA A 99 -7.84 1.84 10.47
CA ALA A 99 -8.61 2.51 11.53
C ALA A 99 -7.76 2.76 12.79
N LYS A 100 -6.99 1.76 13.23
CA LYS A 100 -6.07 1.90 14.36
C LYS A 100 -4.99 2.94 14.10
N LYS A 101 -4.36 2.90 12.91
CA LYS A 101 -3.30 3.84 12.54
C LYS A 101 -3.83 5.27 12.37
N ASN A 102 -5.02 5.42 11.80
CA ASN A 102 -5.70 6.72 11.68
C ASN A 102 -5.95 7.32 13.08
N LYS A 103 -6.54 6.55 13.99
CA LYS A 103 -6.74 6.97 15.39
C LYS A 103 -5.43 7.36 16.09
N LEU A 104 -4.37 6.58 15.91
CA LEU A 104 -3.05 6.90 16.47
C LEU A 104 -2.50 8.21 15.89
N ASN A 105 -2.66 8.45 14.59
CA ASN A 105 -2.19 9.68 13.96
C ASN A 105 -2.95 10.92 14.47
N PHE A 106 -4.26 10.81 14.73
CA PHE A 106 -5.01 11.88 15.41
C PHE A 106 -4.50 12.10 16.83
N LYS A 107 -4.36 11.03 17.63
CA LYS A 107 -3.80 11.11 18.99
C LYS A 107 -2.43 11.80 19.01
N ARG A 108 -1.54 11.48 18.06
CA ARG A 108 -0.23 12.15 17.90
C ARG A 108 -0.40 13.65 17.74
N GLN A 109 -1.28 14.09 16.85
CA GLN A 109 -1.51 15.53 16.64
C GLN A 109 -2.08 16.20 17.90
N ASP A 110 -3.05 15.55 18.56
CA ASP A 110 -3.65 16.07 19.80
C ASP A 110 -2.64 16.16 20.96
N GLU A 111 -1.62 15.29 20.96
CA GLU A 111 -0.57 15.20 21.99
C GLU A 111 0.74 15.91 21.57
N GLY A 112 0.69 16.78 20.57
CA GLY A 112 1.76 17.72 20.25
C GLY A 112 2.83 17.22 19.28
N TYR A 113 2.47 16.34 18.34
CA TYR A 113 3.43 15.82 17.34
C TYR A 113 3.98 16.91 16.42
N LYS A 114 3.17 17.92 16.07
CA LYS A 114 3.62 19.04 15.22
C LYS A 114 4.53 19.99 15.99
N GLU A 115 4.30 20.10 17.29
CA GLU A 115 5.04 20.92 18.25
C GLU A 115 6.33 20.22 18.73
N GLY A 116 6.51 18.94 18.39
CA GLY A 116 7.69 18.14 18.75
C GLY A 116 7.69 17.63 20.20
N THR A 117 6.56 17.72 20.91
CA THR A 117 6.44 17.31 22.32
C THR A 117 5.96 15.87 22.50
N TYR A 118 5.48 15.23 21.44
CA TYR A 118 5.00 13.84 21.47
C TYR A 118 6.15 12.82 21.53
N GLU A 119 6.10 11.91 22.51
CA GLU A 119 7.05 10.79 22.63
C GLU A 119 6.59 9.58 21.79
N LYS A 120 7.12 9.44 20.57
CA LYS A 120 6.79 8.31 19.68
C LYS A 120 7.30 6.96 20.19
N VAL A 121 8.43 6.97 20.88
CA VAL A 121 9.06 5.79 21.47
C VAL A 121 9.16 6.04 22.96
N LYS A 122 8.51 5.20 23.76
CA LYS A 122 8.51 5.28 25.22
C LYS A 122 9.03 3.98 25.79
N ASP A 123 10.01 4.07 26.68
CA ASP A 123 10.67 2.91 27.30
C ASP A 123 11.19 1.88 26.26
N GLY A 124 11.65 2.37 25.10
CA GLY A 124 12.15 1.56 23.99
C GLY A 124 11.07 0.93 23.10
N VAL A 125 9.77 1.14 23.39
CA VAL A 125 8.66 0.61 22.60
C VAL A 125 8.05 1.71 21.73
N GLU A 126 7.95 1.45 20.42
CA GLU A 126 7.29 2.37 19.48
C GLU A 126 5.76 2.27 19.59
N ASP A 127 5.07 3.40 19.61
CA ASP A 127 3.62 3.54 19.70
C ASP A 127 2.80 2.67 18.71
N ASN A 128 3.32 2.39 17.52
CA ASN A 128 2.69 1.54 16.51
C ASN A 128 2.57 0.08 17.00
N GLN A 129 3.56 -0.40 17.77
CA GLN A 129 3.51 -1.75 18.34
C GLN A 129 2.32 -1.86 19.30
N ILE A 130 2.15 -0.87 20.17
CA ILE A 130 1.11 -0.83 21.20
C ILE A 130 -0.28 -0.61 20.59
N HIS A 131 -0.43 0.40 19.71
CA HIS A 131 -1.74 0.90 19.29
C HIS A 131 -2.26 0.33 17.97
N VAL A 132 -1.38 -0.18 17.11
CA VAL A 132 -1.75 -0.71 15.78
C VAL A 132 -1.62 -2.23 15.76
N LEU A 133 -0.46 -2.73 16.21
CA LEU A 133 -0.15 -4.16 16.16
C LEU A 133 -0.55 -4.93 17.41
N ASN A 134 -0.89 -4.23 18.50
CA ASN A 134 -1.19 -4.82 19.82
C ASN A 134 -0.09 -5.77 20.31
N LYS A 135 1.17 -5.35 20.15
CA LYS A 135 2.39 -6.07 20.56
C LYS A 135 3.05 -5.39 21.75
#